data_AF-A0A7K6TTX8-F1
#
_entry.id   AF-A0A7K6TTX8-F1
#
_cell.length_a   1.000
_cell.length_b   1.000
_cell.length_c   1.000
_cell.angle_alpha   90.00
_cell.angle_beta   90.00
_cell.angle_gamma   90.00
#
_symmetry.space_group_name_H-M   'P 1'
#
loop_
_entity.id
_entity.type
_entity.pdbx_description
1 polymer ?
#
loop_
_entity_poly.entity_id
_entity_poly.type
_entity_poly.pdbx_seq_one_letter_code
_entity_poly.pdbx_strand_id
1 'polypeptide(L)'
;DPRLEGWPLMSSPFPTTIIIGTYIYFVTHLGPKLMENKKPFELRQIMTLYNFSVVTLSLYMIYEVSSTFICNRWATGYSFWCNIIDYSRSPTALRMVRTCWLYYFSKFIELLDTIFFVLRKKNNQVTFLHVFHHSIIPWTWWFGVKFAAGSGLGMFHALLNCIVHVVMYTYGICSLGPAYHKYLWWKKYMTTIQLVSNFLFDLNIYQ
;
A
#
# COMPACT_ATOMS: atom_id res chain seq x y z
N ASP A 1 -1.78 5.15 -20.58
CA ASP A 1 -2.61 6.34 -20.38
C ASP A 1 -1.75 7.60 -20.52
N PRO A 2 -2.02 8.47 -21.51
CA PRO A 2 -1.27 9.71 -21.72
C PRO A 2 -1.43 10.73 -20.58
N ARG A 3 -2.44 10.58 -19.71
CA ARG A 3 -2.66 11.47 -18.55
C ARG A 3 -1.58 11.32 -17.47
N LEU A 4 -0.81 10.24 -17.51
CA LEU A 4 0.27 9.91 -16.58
C LEU A 4 1.66 10.20 -17.14
N GLU A 5 1.75 10.82 -18.33
CA GLU A 5 3.04 11.24 -18.89
C GLU A 5 3.68 12.33 -18.03
N GLY A 6 4.99 12.19 -17.77
CA GLY A 6 5.73 13.08 -16.87
C GLY A 6 5.58 12.77 -15.38
N TRP A 7 4.71 11.83 -15.00
CA TRP A 7 4.57 11.43 -13.59
C TRP A 7 5.74 10.53 -13.17
N PRO A 8 6.23 10.66 -11.91
CA PRO A 8 7.34 9.85 -11.44
C PRO A 8 7.03 8.35 -11.58
N LEU A 9 8.03 7.59 -12.06
CA LEU A 9 7.99 6.15 -12.27
C LEU A 9 6.96 5.65 -13.32
N MET A 10 6.30 6.54 -14.08
CA MET A 10 5.30 6.14 -15.10
C MET A 10 5.82 6.11 -16.54
N SER A 11 7.10 6.46 -16.77
CA SER A 11 7.72 6.47 -18.11
C SER A 11 7.92 5.05 -18.66
N SER A 12 8.47 4.15 -17.86
CA SER A 12 8.70 2.74 -18.21
C SER A 12 8.61 1.87 -16.96
N PRO A 13 8.46 0.54 -17.08
CA PRO A 13 8.43 -0.35 -15.93
C PRO A 13 9.84 -0.58 -15.34
N PHE A 14 10.90 -0.25 -16.08
CA PHE A 14 12.28 -0.53 -15.69
C PHE A 14 12.70 0.13 -14.36
N PRO A 15 12.41 1.41 -14.08
CA PRO A 15 12.68 2.01 -12.78
C PRO A 15 12.05 1.23 -11.62
N THR A 16 10.80 0.82 -11.76
CA THR A 16 10.09 -0.01 -10.77
C THR A 16 10.81 -1.34 -10.55
N THR A 17 11.18 -2.04 -11.63
CA THR A 17 11.91 -3.30 -11.56
C THR A 17 13.29 -3.15 -10.90
N ILE A 18 14.02 -2.07 -11.19
CA ILE A 18 15.32 -1.80 -10.57
C ILE A 18 15.17 -1.54 -9.06
N ILE A 19 14.16 -0.75 -8.66
CA ILE A 19 13.88 -0.47 -7.24
C ILE A 19 13.56 -1.78 -6.51
N ILE A 20 12.68 -2.61 -7.07
CA ILE A 20 12.27 -3.89 -6.48
C ILE A 20 13.45 -4.88 -6.42
N GLY A 21 14.26 -4.96 -7.49
CA GLY A 21 15.45 -5.83 -7.50
C GLY A 21 16.47 -5.41 -6.45
N THR A 22 16.73 -4.10 -6.33
CA THR A 22 17.63 -3.54 -5.30
C THR A 22 17.08 -3.79 -3.91
N TYR A 23 15.77 -3.63 -3.72
CA TYR A 23 15.07 -3.92 -2.49
C TYR A 23 15.22 -5.40 -2.08
N ILE A 24 14.92 -6.34 -2.98
CA ILE A 24 15.05 -7.78 -2.70
C ILE A 24 16.49 -8.10 -2.31
N TYR A 25 17.47 -7.62 -3.08
CA TYR A 25 18.89 -7.82 -2.79
C TYR A 25 19.27 -7.26 -1.40
N PHE A 26 18.79 -6.07 -1.07
CA PHE A 26 19.03 -5.45 0.22
C PHE A 26 18.45 -6.27 1.37
N VAL A 27 17.17 -6.64 1.31
CA VAL A 27 16.50 -7.30 2.45
C VAL A 27 16.91 -8.75 2.65
N THR A 28 17.32 -9.45 1.58
CA THR A 28 17.67 -10.88 1.64
C THR A 28 19.17 -11.13 1.83
N HIS A 29 20.04 -10.28 1.29
CA HIS A 29 21.49 -10.52 1.31
C HIS A 29 22.28 -9.40 1.99
N LEU A 30 22.25 -8.19 1.43
CA LEU A 30 23.16 -7.12 1.85
C LEU A 30 22.86 -6.62 3.27
N GLY A 31 21.61 -6.32 3.57
CA GLY A 31 21.17 -5.81 4.86
C GLY A 31 21.45 -6.77 6.03
N PRO A 32 21.05 -8.06 5.95
CA PRO A 32 21.41 -9.05 6.96
C PRO A 32 22.93 -9.18 7.17
N LYS A 33 23.72 -9.18 6.08
CA LYS A 33 25.19 -9.25 6.14
C LYS A 33 25.81 -8.03 6.82
N LEU A 34 25.32 -6.82 6.52
CA LEU A 34 25.77 -5.58 7.17
C LEU A 34 25.40 -5.54 8.67
N MET A 35 24.30 -6.18 9.04
CA MET A 35 23.79 -6.22 10.41
C MET A 35 24.35 -7.36 11.26
N GLU A 36 25.05 -8.33 10.67
CA GLU A 36 25.56 -9.53 11.35
C GLU A 36 26.38 -9.15 12.60
N ASN A 37 27.36 -8.27 12.42
CA ASN A 37 28.27 -7.80 13.47
C ASN A 37 27.81 -6.50 14.17
N LYS A 38 26.58 -6.05 13.93
CA LYS A 38 26.02 -4.84 14.55
C LYS A 38 24.90 -5.18 15.53
N LYS A 39 24.73 -4.33 16.55
CA LYS A 39 23.58 -4.36 17.46
C LYS A 39 22.32 -3.88 16.71
N PRO A 40 21.12 -4.38 17.05
CA PRO A 40 19.88 -3.90 16.45
C PRO A 40 19.68 -2.41 16.71
N PHE A 41 19.23 -1.66 15.71
CA PHE A 41 18.99 -0.23 15.84
C PHE A 41 17.70 0.06 16.64
N GLU A 42 17.78 1.03 17.55
CA GLU A 42 16.62 1.56 18.28
C GLU A 42 15.91 2.62 17.45
N LEU A 43 15.04 2.20 16.53
CA LEU A 43 14.35 3.06 15.57
C LEU A 43 12.95 3.50 16.02
N ARG A 44 12.67 3.48 17.34
CA ARG A 44 11.30 3.67 17.87
C ARG A 44 10.63 4.96 17.36
N GLN A 45 11.30 6.10 17.48
CA GLN A 45 10.74 7.40 17.05
C GLN A 45 10.53 7.46 15.53
N ILE A 46 11.49 6.96 14.76
CA ILE A 46 11.41 6.91 13.29
C ILE A 46 10.23 6.03 12.87
N MET A 47 10.06 4.86 13.48
CA MET A 47 8.94 3.97 13.22
C MET A 47 7.59 4.58 13.62
N THR A 48 7.52 5.32 14.73
CA THR A 48 6.30 6.03 15.12
C THR A 48 5.92 7.06 14.06
N LEU A 49 6.87 7.90 13.63
CA LEU A 49 6.65 8.91 12.59
C LEU A 49 6.25 8.27 11.26
N TYR A 50 6.95 7.20 10.88
CA TYR A 50 6.66 6.44 9.66
C TYR A 50 5.26 5.84 9.70
N ASN A 51 4.90 5.09 10.75
CA ASN A 51 3.58 4.47 10.88
C ASN A 51 2.48 5.54 10.88
N PHE A 52 2.70 6.66 11.57
CA PHE A 52 1.77 7.80 11.56
C PHE A 52 1.60 8.38 10.15
N SER A 53 2.69 8.57 9.42
CA SER A 53 2.67 9.07 8.04
C SER A 53 1.90 8.13 7.11
N VAL A 54 2.07 6.81 7.27
CA VAL A 54 1.33 5.81 6.48
C VAL A 54 -0.16 5.81 6.83
N VAL A 55 -0.53 5.96 8.11
CA VAL A 55 -1.94 6.11 8.52
C VAL A 55 -2.55 7.37 7.88
N THR A 56 -1.88 8.51 7.96
CA THR A 56 -2.36 9.77 7.37
C THR A 56 -2.50 9.65 5.85
N LEU A 57 -1.52 9.05 5.17
CA LEU A 57 -1.58 8.82 3.73
C LEU A 57 -2.74 7.89 3.35
N SER A 58 -2.96 6.83 4.13
CA SER A 58 -4.06 5.88 3.91
C SER A 58 -5.43 6.54 4.11
N LEU A 59 -5.59 7.37 5.15
CA LEU A 59 -6.81 8.17 5.36
C LEU A 59 -7.06 9.17 4.23
N TYR A 60 -6.01 9.82 3.75
CA TYR A 60 -6.12 10.73 2.61
C TYR A 60 -6.58 9.99 1.35
N MET A 61 -6.00 8.82 1.05
CA MET A 61 -6.42 8.01 -0.09
C MET A 61 -7.87 7.52 0.06
N ILE A 62 -8.29 7.08 1.26
CA ILE A 62 -9.69 6.73 1.54
C ILE A 62 -10.61 7.92 1.23
N TYR A 63 -10.28 9.11 1.71
CA TYR A 63 -11.06 10.32 1.44
C TYR A 63 -11.16 10.64 -0.06
N GLU A 64 -10.05 10.60 -0.79
CA GLU A 64 -10.01 10.85 -2.23
C GLU A 64 -10.85 9.84 -3.01
N VAL A 65 -10.73 8.54 -2.68
CA VAL A 65 -11.52 7.48 -3.32
C VAL A 65 -13.00 7.64 -2.98
N SER A 66 -13.36 7.73 -1.70
CA SER A 66 -14.76 7.85 -1.25
C SER A 66 -15.45 9.10 -1.79
N SER A 67 -14.79 10.26 -1.77
CA SER A 67 -15.36 11.50 -2.31
C SER A 67 -15.62 11.39 -3.82
N THR A 68 -14.70 10.77 -4.56
CA THR A 68 -14.87 10.57 -6.01
C THR A 68 -16.00 9.59 -6.31
N PHE A 69 -16.12 8.50 -5.55
CA PHE A 69 -17.22 7.54 -5.69
C PHE A 69 -18.58 8.17 -5.35
N ILE A 70 -18.67 8.96 -4.29
CA ILE A 70 -19.90 9.66 -3.91
C ILE A 70 -20.29 10.66 -5.01
N CYS A 71 -19.35 11.48 -5.50
CA CYS A 71 -19.62 12.43 -6.57
C CYS A 71 -20.07 11.73 -7.87
N ASN A 72 -19.40 10.65 -8.28
CA ASN A 72 -19.79 9.91 -9.48
C ASN A 72 -21.14 9.19 -9.29
N ARG A 73 -21.42 8.64 -8.09
CA ARG A 73 -22.72 8.01 -7.82
C ARG A 73 -23.86 9.00 -7.91
N TRP A 74 -23.68 10.20 -7.38
CA TRP A 74 -24.68 11.27 -7.45
C TRP A 74 -24.79 11.91 -8.83
N ALA A 75 -23.70 12.01 -9.58
CA ALA A 75 -23.68 12.68 -10.89
C ALA A 75 -24.07 11.76 -12.06
N THR A 76 -23.72 10.47 -12.02
CA THR A 76 -23.85 9.55 -13.16
C THR A 76 -24.40 8.18 -12.80
N GLY A 77 -24.84 7.95 -11.55
CA GLY A 77 -25.33 6.64 -11.10
C GLY A 77 -24.22 5.58 -10.91
N TYR A 78 -22.96 6.02 -10.78
CA TYR A 78 -21.78 5.17 -10.61
C TYR A 78 -21.97 4.15 -9.47
N SER A 79 -21.82 2.87 -9.79
CA SER A 79 -21.96 1.78 -8.82
C SER A 79 -20.59 1.38 -8.26
N PHE A 80 -20.53 0.56 -7.20
CA PHE A 80 -19.25 -0.03 -6.75
C PHE A 80 -18.75 -1.16 -7.67
N TRP A 81 -19.49 -1.48 -8.73
CA TRP A 81 -19.31 -2.65 -9.59
C TRP A 81 -18.89 -2.25 -11.00
N CYS A 82 -18.08 -3.09 -11.64
CA CYS A 82 -17.65 -3.08 -13.05
C CYS A 82 -17.95 -1.78 -13.83
N ASN A 83 -17.25 -0.69 -13.49
CA ASN A 83 -17.36 0.57 -14.24
C ASN A 83 -16.23 0.67 -15.26
N ILE A 84 -16.61 1.08 -16.48
CA ILE A 84 -15.68 1.39 -17.56
C ILE A 84 -14.79 2.56 -17.12
N ILE A 85 -13.50 2.47 -17.47
CA ILE A 85 -12.51 3.50 -17.16
C ILE A 85 -12.86 4.77 -17.94
N ASP A 86 -13.05 5.88 -17.22
CA ASP A 86 -13.17 7.19 -17.84
C ASP A 86 -11.77 7.69 -18.23
N TYR A 87 -11.46 7.70 -19.52
CA TYR A 87 -10.20 8.23 -20.07
C TYR A 87 -10.23 9.74 -20.35
N SER A 88 -11.33 10.43 -20.01
CA SER A 88 -11.44 11.88 -20.16
C SER A 88 -10.45 12.63 -19.26
N ARG A 89 -10.29 13.92 -19.54
CA ARG A 89 -9.56 14.87 -18.69
C ARG A 89 -10.48 15.64 -17.75
N SER A 90 -11.64 15.07 -17.40
CA SER A 90 -12.53 15.68 -16.42
C SER A 90 -11.81 15.79 -15.06
N PRO A 91 -12.16 16.80 -14.23
CA PRO A 91 -11.57 16.95 -12.90
C PRO A 91 -11.70 15.67 -12.06
N THR A 92 -12.81 14.96 -12.19
CA THR A 92 -13.07 13.70 -11.48
C THR A 92 -12.19 12.56 -11.98
N ALA A 93 -12.05 12.39 -13.30
CA ALA A 93 -11.19 11.37 -13.88
C ALA A 93 -9.70 11.60 -13.53
N LEU A 94 -9.23 12.86 -13.60
CA LEU A 94 -7.87 13.21 -13.19
C LEU A 94 -7.63 12.98 -11.70
N ARG A 95 -8.64 13.24 -10.85
CA ARG A 95 -8.60 12.93 -9.41
C ARG A 95 -8.45 11.43 -9.17
N MET A 96 -9.20 10.59 -9.89
CA MET A 96 -9.05 9.12 -9.81
C MET A 96 -7.65 8.66 -10.22
N VAL A 97 -7.16 9.14 -11.37
CA VAL A 97 -5.82 8.80 -11.89
C VAL A 97 -4.74 9.19 -10.88
N ARG A 98 -4.86 10.38 -10.27
CA ARG A 98 -3.95 10.83 -9.21
C ARG A 98 -3.94 9.90 -8.01
N THR A 99 -5.12 9.48 -7.56
CA THR A 99 -5.25 8.60 -6.40
C THR A 99 -4.73 7.19 -6.68
N CYS A 100 -4.94 6.66 -7.90
CA CYS A 100 -4.30 5.41 -8.34
C CYS A 100 -2.78 5.50 -8.30
N TRP A 101 -2.21 6.60 -8.80
CA TRP A 101 -0.76 6.81 -8.76
C TRP A 101 -0.24 6.98 -7.33
N LEU A 102 -0.95 7.72 -6.47
CA LEU A 102 -0.60 7.86 -5.06
C LEU A 102 -0.60 6.51 -4.32
N TYR A 103 -1.59 5.67 -4.60
CA TYR A 103 -1.65 4.32 -4.06
C TYR A 103 -0.48 3.46 -4.55
N TYR A 104 -0.16 3.51 -5.85
CA TYR A 104 1.03 2.86 -6.39
C TYR A 104 2.32 3.37 -5.72
N PHE A 105 2.45 4.68 -5.52
CA PHE A 105 3.60 5.28 -4.85
C PHE A 105 3.70 4.86 -3.37
N SER A 106 2.57 4.70 -2.67
CA SER A 106 2.55 4.25 -1.28
C SER A 106 3.18 2.86 -1.11
N LYS A 107 3.09 1.99 -2.12
CA LYS A 107 3.70 0.65 -2.09
C LYS A 107 5.22 0.67 -2.04
N PHE A 108 5.86 1.73 -2.55
CA PHE A 108 7.30 1.93 -2.34
C PHE A 108 7.63 2.41 -0.94
N ILE A 109 6.77 3.23 -0.33
CA ILE A 109 6.93 3.67 1.06
C ILE A 109 6.85 2.46 2.00
N GLU A 110 5.93 1.54 1.72
CA GLU A 110 5.74 0.30 2.48
C GLU A 110 6.96 -0.66 2.40
N LEU A 111 7.86 -0.50 1.43
CA LEU A 111 9.14 -1.24 1.40
C LEU A 111 10.04 -0.89 2.60
N LEU A 112 9.81 0.25 3.26
CA LEU A 112 10.54 0.60 4.48
C LEU A 112 10.23 -0.35 5.64
N ASP A 113 9.09 -1.05 5.64
CA ASP A 113 8.72 -2.02 6.69
C ASP A 113 9.77 -3.12 6.86
N THR A 114 10.16 -3.76 5.76
CA THR A 114 11.20 -4.79 5.77
C THR A 114 12.58 -4.23 6.06
N ILE A 115 12.87 -3.01 5.60
CA ILE A 115 14.11 -2.33 5.94
C ILE A 115 14.19 -2.15 7.46
N PHE A 116 13.11 -1.74 8.12
CA PHE A 116 13.06 -1.68 9.58
C PHE A 116 13.21 -3.05 10.23
N PHE A 117 12.63 -4.12 9.67
CA PHE A 117 12.83 -5.47 10.21
C PHE A 117 14.30 -5.91 10.15
N VAL A 118 14.97 -5.67 9.02
CA VAL A 118 16.39 -6.00 8.85
C VAL A 118 17.27 -5.19 9.81
N LEU A 119 17.07 -3.86 9.89
CA LEU A 119 17.83 -2.99 10.80
C LEU A 119 17.60 -3.30 12.28
N ARG A 120 16.46 -3.88 12.64
CA ARG A 120 16.14 -4.33 14.00
C ARG A 120 16.51 -5.80 14.27
N LYS A 121 17.14 -6.48 13.29
CA LYS A 121 17.46 -7.92 13.32
C LYS A 121 16.22 -8.79 13.63
N LYS A 122 15.05 -8.38 13.14
CA LYS A 122 13.78 -9.12 13.25
C LYS A 122 13.57 -10.03 12.03
N ASN A 123 14.56 -10.87 11.75
CA ASN A 123 14.58 -11.73 10.55
C ASN A 123 13.37 -12.67 10.47
N ASN A 124 12.79 -13.06 11.61
CA ASN A 124 11.56 -13.87 11.66
C ASN A 124 10.34 -13.18 11.00
N GLN A 125 10.37 -11.85 10.85
CA GLN A 125 9.32 -11.09 10.16
C GLN A 125 9.59 -10.96 8.65
N VAL A 126 10.83 -11.18 8.21
CA VAL A 126 11.22 -11.15 6.79
C VAL A 126 10.99 -12.53 6.19
N THR A 127 9.72 -12.90 6.03
CA THR A 127 9.32 -14.17 5.44
C THR A 127 9.28 -14.08 3.92
N PHE A 128 9.36 -15.22 3.23
CA PHE A 128 9.17 -15.30 1.78
C PHE A 128 7.87 -14.62 1.35
N LEU A 129 6.75 -14.93 2.02
CA LEU A 129 5.45 -14.37 1.70
C LEU A 129 5.45 -12.84 1.78
N HIS A 130 6.07 -12.28 2.81
CA HIS A 130 6.14 -10.84 3.00
C HIS A 130 6.99 -10.16 1.93
N VAL A 131 8.20 -10.67 1.66
CA VAL A 131 9.07 -10.11 0.61
C VAL A 131 8.44 -10.25 -0.77
N PHE A 132 7.84 -11.41 -1.08
CA PHE A 132 7.13 -11.65 -2.33
C PHE A 132 5.96 -10.68 -2.50
N HIS A 133 5.09 -10.54 -1.49
CA HIS A 133 3.97 -9.60 -1.50
C HIS A 133 4.44 -8.16 -1.74
N HIS A 134 5.40 -7.66 -0.95
CA HIS A 134 5.90 -6.30 -1.09
C HIS A 134 6.66 -6.05 -2.41
N SER A 135 7.10 -7.11 -3.10
CA SER A 135 7.74 -6.99 -4.42
C SER A 135 6.73 -7.01 -5.56
N ILE A 136 5.78 -7.95 -5.53
CA ILE A 136 4.85 -8.16 -6.65
C ILE A 136 3.79 -7.06 -6.72
N ILE A 137 3.34 -6.55 -5.57
CA ILE A 137 2.28 -5.54 -5.49
C ILE A 137 2.65 -4.23 -6.22
N PRO A 138 3.78 -3.54 -5.93
CA PRO A 138 4.15 -2.33 -6.68
C PRO A 138 4.39 -2.64 -8.17
N TRP A 139 4.89 -3.83 -8.50
CA TRP A 139 5.15 -4.21 -9.89
C TRP A 139 3.85 -4.38 -10.70
N THR A 140 2.85 -5.09 -10.16
CA THR A 140 1.55 -5.28 -10.83
C THR A 140 0.74 -3.99 -10.87
N TRP A 141 0.79 -3.19 -9.80
CA TRP A 141 0.11 -1.89 -9.76
C TRP A 141 0.65 -0.91 -10.80
N TRP A 142 1.92 -1.00 -11.20
CA TRP A 142 2.44 -0.19 -12.31
C TRP A 142 1.62 -0.39 -13.59
N PHE A 143 1.31 -1.64 -13.97
CA PHE A 143 0.47 -1.95 -15.13
C PHE A 143 -0.96 -1.48 -14.91
N GLY A 144 -1.52 -1.70 -13.72
CA GLY A 144 -2.85 -1.22 -13.35
C GLY A 144 -2.99 0.29 -13.52
N VAL A 145 -2.03 1.07 -13.04
CA VAL A 145 -2.03 2.53 -13.19
C VAL A 145 -1.75 2.93 -14.65
N LYS A 146 -0.81 2.28 -15.34
CA LYS A 146 -0.46 2.66 -16.72
C LYS A 146 -1.60 2.40 -17.73
N PHE A 147 -2.34 1.32 -17.56
CA PHE A 147 -3.33 0.85 -18.54
C PHE A 147 -4.77 0.97 -18.07
N ALA A 148 -5.04 1.01 -16.77
CA ALA A 148 -6.39 0.95 -16.22
C ALA A 148 -6.60 1.88 -15.01
N ALA A 149 -5.89 3.03 -14.97
CA ALA A 149 -6.05 4.02 -13.90
C ALA A 149 -7.50 4.52 -13.85
N GLY A 150 -8.13 4.34 -12.69
CA GLY A 150 -9.51 4.73 -12.45
C GLY A 150 -10.54 3.63 -12.71
N SER A 151 -10.13 2.37 -12.92
CA SER A 151 -11.08 1.26 -12.95
C SER A 151 -11.80 1.12 -11.59
N GLY A 152 -13.12 0.91 -11.61
CA GLY A 152 -13.92 0.78 -10.39
C GLY A 152 -13.45 -0.38 -9.50
N LEU A 153 -13.12 -1.52 -10.12
CA LEU A 153 -12.63 -2.73 -9.45
C LEU A 153 -11.26 -2.52 -8.78
N GLY A 154 -10.31 -1.91 -9.48
CA GLY A 154 -8.98 -1.63 -8.92
C GLY A 154 -9.04 -0.63 -7.77
N MET A 155 -9.90 0.39 -7.88
CA MET A 155 -10.10 1.38 -6.82
C MET A 155 -10.80 0.81 -5.59
N PHE A 156 -11.70 -0.15 -5.76
CA PHE A 156 -12.34 -0.85 -4.64
C PHE A 156 -11.31 -1.65 -3.82
N HIS A 157 -10.42 -2.38 -4.49
CA HIS A 157 -9.32 -3.07 -3.82
C HIS A 157 -8.42 -2.10 -3.05
N ALA A 158 -8.03 -0.99 -3.68
CA ALA A 158 -7.22 0.04 -3.03
C ALA A 158 -7.92 0.63 -1.79
N LEU A 159 -9.22 0.90 -1.87
CA LEU A 159 -10.01 1.39 -0.73
C LEU A 159 -9.98 0.43 0.45
N LEU A 160 -10.30 -0.84 0.21
CA LEU A 160 -10.29 -1.87 1.26
C LEU A 160 -8.88 -2.01 1.86
N ASN A 161 -7.84 -2.06 1.02
CA ASN A 161 -6.46 -2.14 1.48
C ASN A 161 -6.07 -0.93 2.35
N CYS A 162 -6.46 0.29 1.98
CA CYS A 162 -6.19 1.49 2.78
C CYS A 162 -6.87 1.42 4.15
N ILE A 163 -8.10 0.90 4.24
CA ILE A 163 -8.81 0.72 5.52
C ILE A 163 -8.04 -0.25 6.41
N VAL A 164 -7.61 -1.40 5.85
CA VAL A 164 -6.80 -2.36 6.59
C VAL A 164 -5.46 -1.74 7.01
N HIS A 165 -4.84 -0.93 6.15
CA HIS A 165 -3.58 -0.23 6.46
C HIS A 165 -3.76 0.75 7.62
N VAL A 166 -4.84 1.53 7.67
CA VAL A 166 -5.14 2.40 8.82
C VAL A 166 -5.16 1.58 10.12
N VAL A 167 -5.85 0.44 10.12
CA VAL A 167 -5.93 -0.44 11.31
C VAL A 167 -4.56 -1.02 11.68
N MET A 168 -3.81 -1.53 10.70
CA MET A 168 -2.50 -2.16 10.91
C MET A 168 -1.44 -1.18 11.40
N TYR A 169 -1.29 -0.02 10.76
CA TYR A 169 -0.26 0.95 11.15
C TYR A 169 -0.62 1.67 12.44
N THR A 170 -1.92 1.85 12.74
CA THR A 170 -2.37 2.30 14.08
C THR A 170 -1.98 1.29 15.15
N TYR A 171 -2.19 -0.02 14.90
CA TYR A 171 -1.67 -1.07 15.79
C TYR A 171 -0.15 -0.97 15.95
N GLY A 172 0.56 -0.72 14.85
CA GLY A 172 2.00 -0.48 14.82
C GLY A 172 2.44 0.62 15.78
N ILE A 173 1.79 1.79 15.75
CA ILE A 173 2.05 2.92 16.66
C ILE A 173 1.83 2.51 18.12
N CYS A 174 0.69 1.88 18.42
CA CYS A 174 0.37 1.43 19.78
C CYS A 174 1.37 0.36 20.28
N SER A 175 1.90 -0.47 19.39
CA SER A 175 2.84 -1.54 19.73
C SER A 175 4.27 -1.08 20.03
N LEU A 176 4.61 0.19 19.77
CA LEU A 176 5.94 0.73 20.03
C LEU A 176 6.18 1.09 21.51
N GLY A 177 5.14 1.17 22.33
CA GLY A 177 5.23 1.44 23.77
C GLY A 177 4.90 0.20 24.63
N PRO A 178 5.83 -0.27 25.50
CA PRO A 178 5.58 -1.43 26.38
C PRO A 178 4.34 -1.28 27.27
N ALA A 179 4.04 -0.04 27.69
CA ALA A 179 2.88 0.28 28.52
C ALA A 179 1.53 0.01 27.81
N TYR A 180 1.51 0.02 26.48
CA TYR A 180 0.30 -0.13 25.67
C TYR A 180 0.07 -1.57 25.20
N HIS A 181 1.06 -2.47 25.34
CA HIS A 181 0.96 -3.87 24.91
C HIS A 181 -0.21 -4.61 25.56
N LYS A 182 -0.53 -4.29 26.81
CA LYS A 182 -1.67 -4.88 27.55
C LYS A 182 -3.03 -4.59 26.91
N TYR A 183 -3.15 -3.53 26.12
CA TYR A 183 -4.40 -3.15 25.45
C TYR A 183 -4.52 -3.72 24.03
N LEU A 184 -3.48 -4.38 23.51
CA LEU A 184 -3.40 -4.87 22.12
C LEU A 184 -3.88 -6.32 21.96
N TRP A 185 -4.93 -6.72 22.70
CA TRP A 185 -5.53 -8.06 22.67
C TRP A 185 -6.12 -8.44 21.31
N TRP A 186 -6.43 -7.43 20.49
CA TRP A 186 -7.07 -7.59 19.18
C TRP A 186 -6.08 -7.91 18.05
N LYS A 187 -4.79 -8.11 18.37
CA LYS A 187 -3.76 -8.58 17.40
C LYS A 187 -4.21 -9.79 16.59
N LYS A 188 -4.89 -10.73 17.23
CA LYS A 188 -5.40 -11.97 16.62
C LYS A 188 -6.41 -11.75 15.50
N TYR A 189 -7.11 -10.62 15.49
CA TYR A 189 -8.09 -10.29 14.45
C TYR A 189 -7.48 -9.59 13.24
N MET A 190 -6.23 -9.10 13.32
CA MET A 190 -5.61 -8.40 12.20
C MET A 190 -5.50 -9.30 10.96
N THR A 191 -5.06 -10.55 11.14
CA THR A 191 -4.99 -11.52 10.04
C THR A 191 -6.38 -11.80 9.47
N THR A 192 -7.41 -11.88 10.33
CA THR A 192 -8.79 -12.07 9.88
C THR A 192 -9.28 -10.89 9.06
N ILE A 193 -8.99 -9.65 9.47
CA ILE A 193 -9.39 -8.44 8.75
C ILE A 193 -8.72 -8.38 7.37
N GLN A 194 -7.43 -8.70 7.28
CA GLN A 194 -6.70 -8.80 6.00
C GLN A 194 -7.33 -9.84 5.06
N LEU A 195 -7.62 -11.04 5.59
CA LEU A 195 -8.22 -12.13 4.81
C LEU A 195 -9.64 -11.79 4.34
N VAL A 196 -10.46 -11.18 5.20
CA VAL A 196 -11.81 -10.73 4.84
C VAL A 196 -11.76 -9.66 3.77
N SER A 197 -10.83 -8.71 3.86
CA SER A 197 -10.62 -7.69 2.83
C SER A 197 -10.30 -8.31 1.47
N ASN A 198 -9.40 -9.29 1.42
CA ASN A 198 -9.06 -9.98 0.17
C ASN A 198 -10.23 -10.79 -0.37
N PHE A 199 -10.97 -11.49 0.50
CA PHE A 199 -12.16 -12.24 0.12
C PHE A 199 -13.28 -11.34 -0.45
N LEU A 200 -13.50 -10.16 0.14
CA LEU A 200 -14.45 -9.16 -0.37
C LEU A 200 -14.02 -8.62 -1.74
N PHE A 201 -12.73 -8.46 -1.98
CA PHE A 201 -12.21 -8.12 -3.30
C PHE A 201 -12.45 -9.24 -4.31
N ASP A 202 -12.15 -10.50 -3.97
CA ASP A 202 -12.38 -11.64 -4.85
C ASP A 202 -13.86 -11.76 -5.24
N LEU A 203 -14.79 -11.62 -4.29
CA LEU A 203 -16.22 -11.56 -4.59
C LEU A 203 -16.60 -10.42 -5.54
N ASN A 204 -15.88 -9.29 -5.49
CA ASN A 204 -16.10 -8.15 -6.39
C ASN A 204 -15.61 -8.42 -7.83
N ILE A 205 -14.68 -9.34 -8.03
CA ILE A 205 -14.21 -9.76 -9.35
C ILE A 205 -15.23 -10.67 -10.05
N TYR A 206 -15.97 -11.49 -9.31
CA TYR A 206 -16.88 -12.51 -9.88
C TYR A 206 -18.31 -12.02 -10.17
N GLN A 207 -18.61 -10.73 -9.94
CA GLN A 207 -19.92 -10.11 -10.22
C GLN A 207 -19.82 -9.11 -11.37
#